data_AF-A0A1H8EWV7-F1
#
_entry.id   AF-A0A1H8EWV7-F1
#
_cell.length_a   1.000
_cell.length_b   1.000
_cell.length_c   1.000
_cell.angle_alpha   90.00
_cell.angle_beta   90.00
_cell.angle_gamma   90.00
#
_symmetry.space_group_name_H-M   'P 1'
#
loop_
_entity.id
_entity.type
_entity.pdbx_description
1 polymer ?
#
loop_
_entity_poly.entity_id
_entity_poly.type
_entity_poly.pdbx_seq_one_letter_code
_entity_poly.pdbx_strand_id
1 'polypeptide(L)'
;MADVENIARFLAPKYLGAYLSVLRQFYHERGLSEEFPEELTYDLFLEFGVSTRTLISLIGLGLSRTSSIELSNFLGRTRLSEAEVLQSLESREWEALDLPALVKREINRVIEQKRLEASGAAGIQET
;
A
#
# COMPACT_ATOMS: atom_id res chain seq x y z
N MET A 1 -1.09 15.22 22.91
CA MET A 1 -0.89 13.79 22.56
C MET A 1 -2.21 13.04 22.44
N ALA A 2 -3.14 13.18 23.39
CA ALA A 2 -4.49 12.58 23.30
C ALA A 2 -5.23 12.93 22.00
N ASP A 3 -5.08 14.15 21.49
CA ASP A 3 -5.74 14.57 20.25
C ASP A 3 -5.18 13.86 19.01
N VAL A 4 -3.89 13.50 18.99
CA VAL A 4 -3.30 12.77 17.85
C VAL A 4 -3.83 11.34 17.82
N GLU A 5 -3.88 10.66 18.97
CA GLU A 5 -4.40 9.29 19.03
C GLU A 5 -5.93 9.25 18.81
N ASN A 6 -6.68 10.10 19.51
CA ASN A 6 -8.13 10.05 19.44
C ASN A 6 -8.66 10.67 18.15
N ILE A 7 -8.12 11.82 17.72
CA ILE A 7 -8.64 12.50 16.53
C ILE A 7 -8.00 11.94 15.28
N ALA A 8 -6.67 12.04 15.16
CA ALA A 8 -6.00 11.71 13.90
C ALA A 8 -5.95 10.20 13.60
N ARG A 9 -5.78 9.34 14.62
CA ARG A 9 -5.71 7.88 14.41
C ARG A 9 -7.02 7.12 14.59
N PHE A 10 -8.04 7.71 15.22
CA PHE A 10 -9.29 7.01 15.49
C PHE A 10 -10.51 7.68 14.85
N LEU A 11 -10.84 8.92 15.23
CA LEU A 11 -12.05 9.58 14.74
C LEU A 11 -11.94 9.98 13.27
N ALA A 12 -10.79 10.52 12.83
CA ALA A 12 -10.61 10.97 11.46
C ALA A 12 -10.70 9.82 10.44
N PRO A 13 -9.98 8.68 10.57
CA PRO A 13 -10.15 7.55 9.65
C PRO A 13 -11.59 7.06 9.63
N LYS A 14 -12.21 6.90 10.81
CA LYS A 14 -13.58 6.41 10.95
C LYS A 14 -14.59 7.28 10.22
N TYR A 15 -14.57 8.59 10.46
CA TYR A 15 -15.58 9.48 9.89
C TYR A 15 -15.29 9.83 8.43
N LEU A 16 -14.02 9.94 8.02
CA LEU A 16 -13.67 10.12 6.61
C LEU A 16 -14.02 8.87 5.79
N GLY A 17 -13.74 7.66 6.29
CA GLY A 17 -14.12 6.42 5.62
C GLY A 17 -15.64 6.26 5.49
N ALA A 18 -16.40 6.65 6.53
CA ALA A 18 -17.86 6.68 6.45
C ALA A 18 -18.36 7.68 5.39
N TYR A 19 -17.78 8.89 5.33
CA TYR A 19 -18.11 9.87 4.31
C TYR A 19 -17.80 9.37 2.90
N LEU A 20 -16.62 8.79 2.68
CA LEU A 20 -16.22 8.24 1.39
C LEU A 20 -17.14 7.10 0.93
N SER A 21 -17.62 6.29 1.87
CA SER A 21 -18.59 5.22 1.59
C SER A 21 -19.93 5.78 1.09
N VAL A 22 -20.45 6.83 1.74
CA VAL A 22 -21.68 7.52 1.30
C VAL A 22 -21.47 8.20 -0.05
N LEU A 23 -20.32 8.84 -0.25
CA LEU A 23 -19.98 9.50 -1.52
C LEU A 23 -19.89 8.47 -2.66
N ARG A 24 -19.25 7.32 -2.42
CA ARG A 24 -19.16 6.23 -3.39
C ARG A 24 -20.54 5.70 -3.77
N GLN A 25 -21.42 5.52 -2.79
CA GLN A 25 -22.81 5.12 -3.03
C GLN A 25 -23.56 6.15 -3.88
N PHE A 26 -23.37 7.44 -3.62
CA PHE A 26 -23.96 8.51 -4.43
C PHE A 26 -23.52 8.45 -5.90
N TYR A 27 -22.23 8.27 -6.17
CA TYR A 27 -21.72 8.12 -7.55
C TYR A 27 -22.29 6.88 -8.23
N HIS A 28 -22.38 5.77 -7.49
CA HIS A 28 -22.96 4.53 -7.99
C HIS A 28 -24.43 4.68 -8.39
N GLU A 29 -25.26 5.30 -7.55
CA GLU A 29 -26.68 5.54 -7.84
C GLU A 29 -26.92 6.46 -9.04
N ARG A 30 -25.93 7.31 -9.38
CA ARG A 30 -25.97 8.19 -10.56
C ARG A 30 -25.42 7.54 -11.84
N GLY A 31 -24.90 6.31 -11.75
CA GLY A 31 -24.23 5.65 -12.88
C GLY A 31 -22.87 6.28 -13.22
N LEU A 32 -22.25 6.97 -12.27
CA LEU A 32 -20.97 7.68 -12.44
C LEU A 32 -19.82 6.99 -11.68
N SER A 33 -19.92 5.69 -11.40
CA SER A 33 -18.93 4.98 -10.57
C SER A 33 -17.47 5.19 -11.02
N GLU A 34 -17.22 5.26 -12.33
CA GLU A 34 -15.88 5.48 -12.90
C GLU A 34 -15.30 6.87 -12.62
N GLU A 35 -16.15 7.85 -12.25
CA GLU A 35 -15.72 9.20 -11.89
C GLU A 35 -15.39 9.33 -10.39
N PHE A 36 -15.60 8.26 -9.61
CA PHE A 36 -15.25 8.31 -8.20
C PHE A 36 -13.73 8.43 -8.02
N PRO A 37 -13.25 9.38 -7.21
CA PRO A 37 -11.82 9.58 -7.01
C PRO A 37 -11.26 8.48 -6.08
N GLU A 38 -10.92 7.32 -6.63
CA GLU A 38 -10.35 6.17 -5.92
C GLU A 38 -9.04 6.48 -5.16
N GLU A 39 -8.42 7.62 -5.45
CA GLU A 39 -7.22 8.13 -4.80
C GLU A 39 -7.49 8.70 -3.40
N LEU A 40 -8.76 8.96 -3.05
CA LEU A 40 -9.16 9.44 -1.73
C LEU A 40 -9.22 8.28 -0.72
N THR A 41 -8.08 7.72 -0.37
CA THR A 41 -7.94 6.67 0.66
C THR A 41 -7.43 7.25 1.98
N TYR A 42 -8.03 8.35 2.43
CA TYR A 42 -7.57 9.10 3.60
C TYR A 42 -7.69 8.32 4.91
N ASP A 43 -8.72 7.49 5.02
CA ASP A 43 -8.88 6.54 6.10
C ASP A 43 -7.66 5.62 6.22
N LEU A 44 -7.23 5.06 5.10
CA LEU A 44 -6.09 4.15 5.02
C LEU A 44 -4.76 4.89 5.29
N PHE A 45 -4.60 6.10 4.76
CA PHE A 45 -3.44 6.95 5.04
C PHE A 45 -3.30 7.26 6.53
N LEU A 46 -4.39 7.59 7.21
CA LEU A 46 -4.38 7.92 8.62
C LEU A 46 -4.20 6.66 9.50
N GLU A 47 -4.77 5.53 9.11
CA GLU A 47 -4.60 4.25 9.81
C GLU A 47 -3.14 3.79 9.81
N PHE A 48 -2.48 3.84 8.65
CA PHE A 48 -1.08 3.43 8.52
C PHE A 48 -0.08 4.55 8.81
N GLY A 49 -0.56 5.78 9.04
CA GLY A 49 0.27 6.97 9.24
C GLY A 49 1.21 7.22 8.07
N VAL A 50 0.71 7.11 6.85
CA VAL A 50 1.42 7.30 5.57
C VAL A 50 0.66 8.30 4.70
N SER A 51 1.31 8.84 3.66
CA SER A 51 0.73 9.92 2.83
C SER A 51 0.75 9.64 1.32
N THR A 52 1.17 8.44 0.92
CA THR A 52 1.30 8.07 -0.49
C THR A 52 0.77 6.67 -0.75
N ARG A 53 0.22 6.46 -1.95
CA ARG A 53 -0.23 5.13 -2.39
C ARG A 53 0.93 4.15 -2.46
N THR A 54 2.11 4.59 -2.89
CA THR A 54 3.32 3.76 -2.88
C THR A 54 3.63 3.20 -1.49
N LEU A 55 3.53 4.01 -0.43
CA LEU A 55 3.75 3.54 0.93
C LEU A 55 2.70 2.52 1.37
N ILE A 56 1.43 2.73 1.01
CA ILE A 56 0.38 1.73 1.23
C ILE A 56 0.72 0.44 0.51
N SER A 57 1.10 0.49 -0.77
CA SER A 57 1.43 -0.69 -1.56
C SER A 57 2.64 -1.45 -1.01
N LEU A 58 3.67 -0.75 -0.54
CA LEU A 58 4.82 -1.38 0.13
C LEU A 58 4.39 -2.12 1.42
N ILE A 59 3.56 -1.49 2.25
CA ILE A 59 3.04 -2.10 3.48
C ILE A 59 2.10 -3.28 3.15
N GLY A 60 1.22 -3.14 2.15
CA GLY A 60 0.30 -4.18 1.69
C GLY A 60 1.01 -5.43 1.16
N LEU A 61 2.17 -5.23 0.51
CA LEU A 61 3.07 -6.33 0.11
C LEU A 61 3.76 -7.02 1.30
N GLY A 62 3.69 -6.46 2.51
CA GLY A 62 4.19 -7.07 3.74
C GLY A 62 5.52 -6.53 4.25
N LEU A 63 6.01 -5.40 3.71
CA LEU A 63 7.14 -4.67 4.28
C LEU A 63 6.74 -4.00 5.60
N SER A 64 7.69 -3.86 6.52
CA SER A 64 7.48 -2.99 7.68
C SER A 64 7.32 -1.53 7.23
N ARG A 65 6.67 -0.72 8.06
CA ARG A 65 6.54 0.73 7.81
C ARG A 65 7.90 1.41 7.64
N THR A 66 8.89 1.03 8.44
CA THR A 66 10.25 1.58 8.36
C THR A 66 10.89 1.25 7.00
N SER A 67 10.88 -0.02 6.60
CA SER A 67 11.42 -0.42 5.28
C SER A 67 10.66 0.23 4.13
N SER A 68 9.35 0.42 4.27
CA SER A 68 8.52 1.09 3.27
C SER A 68 8.92 2.56 3.10
N ILE A 69 9.22 3.28 4.18
CA ILE A 69 9.68 4.68 4.11
C ILE A 69 11.04 4.77 3.39
N GLU A 70 12.00 3.95 3.79
CA GLU A 70 13.33 3.91 3.16
C GLU A 70 13.26 3.59 1.67
N LEU A 71 12.46 2.58 1.31
CA LEU A 71 12.33 2.15 -0.08
C LEU A 71 11.51 3.13 -0.93
N SER A 72 10.49 3.77 -0.36
CA SER A 72 9.68 4.79 -1.04
C SER A 72 10.54 6.00 -1.46
N ASN A 73 11.50 6.41 -0.62
CA ASN A 73 12.45 7.46 -0.96
C ASN A 73 13.30 7.11 -2.19
N PHE A 74 13.72 5.85 -2.32
CA PHE A 74 14.43 5.36 -3.50
C PHE A 74 13.54 5.34 -4.75
N LEU A 75 12.33 4.80 -4.64
CA LEU A 75 11.43 4.67 -5.80
C LEU A 75 11.06 6.05 -6.38
N GLY A 76 11.04 7.10 -5.56
CA GLY A 76 10.81 8.49 -5.99
C GLY A 76 9.44 8.74 -6.60
N ARG A 77 8.52 7.77 -6.54
CA ARG A 77 7.18 7.79 -7.12
C ARG A 77 6.16 7.55 -6.01
N THR A 78 5.10 8.36 -5.97
CA THR A 78 4.14 8.38 -4.86
C THR A 78 2.83 7.64 -5.14
N ARG A 79 2.64 7.16 -6.38
CA ARG A 79 1.39 6.57 -6.86
C ARG A 79 1.53 5.15 -7.42
N LEU A 80 2.57 4.42 -7.02
CA LEU A 80 2.77 3.04 -7.47
C LEU A 80 1.73 2.11 -6.83
N SER A 81 1.19 1.20 -7.62
CA SER A 81 0.40 0.05 -7.18
C SER A 81 1.30 -1.09 -6.67
N GLU A 82 0.71 -2.08 -6.00
CA GLU A 82 1.45 -3.26 -5.52
C GLU A 82 2.15 -4.02 -6.65
N ALA A 83 1.52 -4.12 -7.81
CA ALA A 83 2.12 -4.78 -8.98
C ALA A 83 3.35 -4.01 -9.50
N GLU A 84 3.26 -2.68 -9.62
CA GLU A 84 4.38 -1.85 -10.07
C GLU A 84 5.52 -1.81 -9.05
N VAL A 85 5.20 -1.82 -7.76
CA VAL A 85 6.20 -1.94 -6.69
C VAL A 85 6.90 -3.29 -6.78
N LEU A 86 6.14 -4.40 -6.89
CA LEU A 86 6.71 -5.74 -6.98
C LEU A 86 7.62 -5.88 -8.21
N GLN A 87 7.18 -5.39 -9.36
CA GLN A 87 8.00 -5.34 -10.58
C GLN A 87 9.31 -4.58 -10.35
N SER A 88 9.25 -3.43 -9.65
CA SER A 88 10.44 -2.65 -9.31
C SER A 88 11.36 -3.41 -8.35
N LEU A 89 10.81 -4.19 -7.42
CA LEU A 89 11.59 -5.03 -6.51
C LEU A 89 12.25 -6.22 -7.22
N GLU A 90 11.59 -6.81 -8.20
CA GLU A 90 12.12 -7.94 -8.99
C GLU A 90 13.31 -7.55 -9.88
N SER A 91 13.43 -6.26 -10.25
CA SER A 91 14.59 -5.73 -10.98
C SER A 91 15.92 -5.87 -10.22
N ARG A 92 15.85 -6.04 -8.89
CA ARG A 92 17.00 -6.10 -7.97
C ARG A 92 17.92 -4.87 -7.98
N GLU A 93 17.53 -3.75 -8.60
CA GLU A 93 18.29 -2.49 -8.56
C GLU A 93 18.54 -2.00 -7.12
N TRP A 94 17.64 -2.34 -6.20
CA TRP A 94 17.75 -2.02 -4.78
C TRP A 94 18.91 -2.72 -4.05
N GLU A 95 19.49 -3.79 -4.60
CA GLU A 95 20.62 -4.50 -3.98
C GLU A 95 21.88 -3.62 -3.95
N ALA A 96 22.06 -2.79 -4.98
CA ALA A 96 23.19 -1.87 -5.12
C ALA A 96 23.06 -0.61 -4.24
N LEU A 97 21.88 -0.37 -3.67
CA LEU A 97 21.64 0.78 -2.81
C LEU A 97 22.24 0.61 -1.42
N ASP A 98 22.56 1.73 -0.78
CA ASP A 98 22.94 1.79 0.63
C ASP A 98 21.72 1.71 1.54
N LEU A 99 20.98 0.60 1.45
CA LEU A 99 19.86 0.29 2.32
C LEU A 99 20.34 -0.53 3.53
N PRO A 100 19.77 -0.32 4.74
CA PRO A 100 20.07 -1.16 5.89
C PRO A 100 19.83 -2.64 5.59
N ALA A 101 20.69 -3.52 6.12
CA ALA A 101 20.60 -4.96 5.89
C ALA A 101 19.22 -5.55 6.25
N LEU A 102 18.55 -4.98 7.26
CA LEU A 102 17.19 -5.33 7.63
C LEU A 102 16.19 -5.07 6.50
N VAL A 103 16.27 -3.91 5.85
CA VAL A 103 15.40 -3.52 4.73
C VAL A 103 15.62 -4.48 3.56
N LYS A 104 16.88 -4.74 3.20
CA LYS A 104 17.23 -5.70 2.14
C LYS A 104 16.69 -7.11 2.43
N ARG A 105 16.71 -7.54 3.70
CA ARG A 105 16.16 -8.83 4.11
C ARG A 105 14.63 -8.87 3.98
N GLU A 106 13.94 -7.81 4.36
CA GLU A 106 12.48 -7.73 4.20
C GLU A 106 12.07 -7.74 2.73
N ILE A 107 12.78 -7.00 1.86
CA ILE A 107 12.53 -7.00 0.42
C ILE A 107 12.65 -8.43 -0.15
N ASN A 108 13.75 -9.14 0.16
CA ASN A 108 13.92 -10.54 -0.26
C ASN A 108 12.79 -11.45 0.24
N ARG A 109 12.35 -11.27 1.49
CA ARG A 109 11.26 -12.07 2.06
C ARG A 109 9.96 -11.84 1.28
N VAL A 110 9.63 -10.59 0.99
CA VAL A 110 8.42 -10.23 0.24
C VAL A 110 8.44 -10.82 -1.17
N ILE A 111 9.57 -10.68 -1.89
CA ILE A 111 9.73 -11.25 -3.24
C ILE A 111 9.50 -12.76 -3.21
N GLU A 112 10.13 -13.48 -2.28
CA GLU A 112 9.99 -14.94 -2.21
C GLU A 112 8.56 -15.36 -1.84
N GLN A 113 7.92 -14.67 -0.88
CA GLN A 113 6.53 -14.95 -0.51
C GLN A 113 5.58 -14.77 -1.70
N LYS A 114 5.72 -13.67 -2.45
CA LYS A 114 4.87 -13.43 -3.64
C LYS A 114 5.12 -14.42 -4.77
N ARG A 115 6.36 -14.87 -4.97
CA ARG A 115 6.68 -15.93 -5.92
C ARG A 115 6.01 -17.26 -5.55
N LEU A 116 6.02 -17.62 -4.26
CA LEU A 116 5.37 -18.83 -3.75
C LEU A 116 3.85 -18.76 -3.89
N GLU A 117 3.23 -17.62 -3.59
CA GLU A 117 1.80 -17.37 -3.79
C GLU A 117 1.39 -17.54 -5.26
N ALA A 118 2.18 -16.96 -6.19
CA ALA A 118 1.93 -17.09 -7.63
C ALA A 118 2.06 -18.55 -8.12
N SER A 119 3.06 -19.29 -7.60
CA SER A 119 3.27 -20.70 -7.96
C SER A 119 2.17 -21.61 -7.42
N GLY A 120 1.68 -21.33 -6.21
CA GLY A 120 0.57 -22.07 -5.59
C GLY A 120 -0.77 -21.82 -6.29
N ALA A 121 -1.02 -20.59 -6.76
CA ALA A 121 -2.21 -20.27 -7.54
C ALA A 121 -2.25 -20.97 -8.90
N ALA A 122 -1.09 -21.15 -9.55
CA ALA A 122 -0.98 -21.89 -10.82
C ALA A 122 -1.29 -23.39 -10.66
N GLY A 123 -0.93 -23.99 -9.52
CA GLY A 123 -1.18 -25.42 -9.26
C GLY A 123 -2.62 -25.80 -8.93
N ILE A 124 -3.49 -24.83 -8.61
CA ILE A 124 -4.91 -25.06 -8.26
C ILE A 124 -5.81 -25.01 -9.51
N GLN A 125 -5.34 -24.45 -10.62
CA GLN A 125 -6.12 -24.35 -11.87
C GLN A 125 -6.06 -25.60 -12.76
N GLU A 126 -5.35 -26.67 -12.38
CA GLU A 126 -5.20 -27.91 -13.16
C GLU A 126 -5.99 -29.14 -12.65
N THR A 127 -6.94 -28.95 -11.71
CA THR A 127 -7.87 -30.02 -11.25
C THR A 127 -9.32 -29.59 -11.37
#